data_AF-A0A7U5XZ86-F1
#
_entry.id   AF-A0A7U5XZ86-F1
#
_cell.length_a   1.000
_cell.length_b   1.000
_cell.length_c   1.000
_cell.angle_alpha   90.00
_cell.angle_beta   90.00
_cell.angle_gamma   90.00
#
_symmetry.space_group_name_H-M   'P 1'
#
loop_
_entity.id
_entity.type
_entity.pdbx_description
1 polymer ?
#
loop_
_entity_poly.entity_id
_entity_poly.type
_entity_poly.pdbx_seq_one_letter_code
_entity_poly.pdbx_strand_id
1 'polypeptide(L)'
;MDGMNRYLRALAGAVLLLLFCGAYGQTLPAAVNTDPARALVTLPEPANPALPSLILIGDSTVRNGKDDGQDLGPAGQWGWGRPIADYFDPARINVVNRAVGGLSSRTYLTSGHWQRTLAFVKRGDVVIMQFGHNDASPVNDDRRARGTLRGTGEESDTIDNLLTGQRETVHTYGWYLRRFIADIRARGATAIVCSPVPFKRWDADGRTRRARADYGGWAAQVARQELAGFIDLNEAAAAWYDALGRDAVLRLFPQVTPDETVHTNLAGARLNAEVVVAGIRALGVPVLVGALNDKGRAIVPLDDARPVVTGPSGPPRPANDLPALFLVGDSTVKSGGKDGMVGWGERIAPYFDLTRVNVVNHAIGGRSSRTFYTEGRWADVLAQLRPGDAVLIQFGHNDGGRIGDPAMKGRASGAGTGPETVMERKADGSVEAVHTFGWYMARYVADARAKGATVVLLSPVPHRDRWQEGRDFAEFAAWDEEVARQGGALFADLTIVVTEGYRALGAAVVDGFFADARTHTNDAGAAFNARQVVLALQGLPGRPFERWLKASP
;
A
#
# COMPACT_ATOMS: atom_id res chain seq x y z
N MET A 1 48.80 23.79 13.28
CA MET A 1 48.20 24.29 12.03
C MET A 1 48.78 23.44 10.93
N ASP A 2 47.97 22.62 10.29
CA ASP A 2 48.48 21.60 9.38
C ASP A 2 47.50 21.34 8.23
N GLY A 3 48.03 20.93 7.08
CA GLY A 3 47.28 20.64 5.86
C GLY A 3 47.14 21.81 4.87
N MET A 4 47.66 21.61 3.64
CA MET A 4 46.90 21.74 2.39
C MET A 4 47.72 21.22 1.19
N ASN A 5 47.03 20.58 0.22
CA ASN A 5 47.45 20.29 -1.16
C ASN A 5 48.78 19.56 -1.46
N ARG A 6 48.65 18.28 -1.84
CA ARG A 6 49.45 17.65 -2.93
C ARG A 6 48.60 16.78 -3.87
N TYR A 7 47.63 17.41 -4.53
CA TYR A 7 47.10 16.90 -5.81
C TYR A 7 47.91 17.49 -6.96
N LEU A 8 48.82 16.71 -7.58
CA LEU A 8 49.25 16.83 -8.99
C LEU A 8 50.41 15.87 -9.33
N ARG A 9 50.40 15.34 -10.56
CA ARG A 9 51.48 14.62 -11.29
C ARG A 9 51.92 13.22 -10.80
N ALA A 10 51.32 12.19 -11.40
CA ALA A 10 52.06 11.12 -12.09
C ALA A 10 51.14 10.49 -13.16
N LEU A 11 51.57 10.45 -14.43
CA LEU A 11 50.79 9.90 -15.56
C LEU A 11 51.75 9.55 -16.72
N ALA A 12 51.36 8.58 -17.54
CA ALA A 12 52.04 8.03 -18.74
C ALA A 12 53.18 7.01 -18.47
N GLY A 13 53.20 5.94 -19.29
CA GLY A 13 54.15 4.83 -19.18
C GLY A 13 53.66 3.52 -19.83
N ALA A 14 53.46 3.49 -21.15
CA ALA A 14 53.09 2.30 -21.95
C ALA A 14 53.52 2.50 -23.43
N VAL A 15 53.34 1.47 -24.31
CA VAL A 15 53.69 1.41 -25.77
C VAL A 15 55.19 1.15 -26.02
N LEU A 16 55.70 0.23 -26.89
CA LEU A 16 55.18 -0.85 -27.79
C LEU A 16 56.30 -1.96 -27.88
N LEU A 17 56.20 -3.19 -28.42
CA LEU A 17 56.02 -3.73 -29.81
C LEU A 17 55.71 -5.26 -29.70
N LEU A 18 54.77 -5.88 -30.46
CA LEU A 18 54.78 -6.28 -31.89
C LEU A 18 55.90 -7.32 -32.22
N LEU A 19 55.72 -8.46 -32.91
CA LEU A 19 54.64 -9.16 -33.68
C LEU A 19 54.93 -10.71 -33.69
N PHE A 20 54.36 -11.69 -34.43
CA PHE A 20 53.46 -11.82 -35.60
C PHE A 20 52.84 -13.27 -35.67
N CYS A 21 51.87 -13.50 -36.58
CA CYS A 21 51.46 -14.77 -37.25
C CYS A 21 50.58 -15.82 -36.52
N GLY A 22 49.55 -16.33 -37.24
CA GLY A 22 48.72 -17.45 -36.78
C GLY A 22 47.26 -17.53 -37.28
N ALA A 23 46.96 -17.18 -38.54
CA ALA A 23 45.59 -17.20 -39.05
C ALA A 23 45.12 -18.61 -39.46
N TYR A 24 44.36 -19.30 -38.59
CA TYR A 24 43.53 -20.45 -38.96
C TYR A 24 42.10 -20.22 -38.45
N GLY A 25 41.13 -20.35 -39.35
CA GLY A 25 39.72 -20.23 -38.99
C GLY A 25 39.23 -21.47 -38.26
N GLN A 26 39.00 -21.37 -36.95
CA GLN A 26 38.11 -22.27 -36.25
C GLN A 26 36.74 -21.61 -36.08
N THR A 27 35.69 -22.35 -36.41
CA THR A 27 34.30 -21.93 -36.23
C THR A 27 34.06 -21.55 -34.77
N LEU A 28 33.46 -20.38 -34.54
CA LEU A 28 32.87 -20.07 -33.24
C LEU A 28 31.94 -21.23 -32.85
N PRO A 29 31.97 -21.73 -31.60
CA PRO A 29 31.03 -22.74 -31.15
C PRO A 29 29.60 -22.23 -31.35
N ALA A 30 28.70 -23.11 -31.76
CA ALA A 30 27.32 -22.76 -32.08
C ALA A 30 26.67 -21.95 -30.94
N ALA A 31 25.90 -20.92 -31.31
CA ALA A 31 25.40 -19.91 -30.39
C ALA A 31 24.83 -20.53 -29.10
N VAL A 32 25.45 -20.20 -27.97
CA VAL A 32 25.08 -20.74 -26.66
C VAL A 32 23.60 -20.46 -26.41
N ASN A 33 22.82 -21.52 -26.19
CA ASN A 33 21.36 -21.51 -26.21
C ASN A 33 20.76 -20.30 -25.46
N THR A 34 20.18 -19.37 -26.21
CA THR A 34 19.65 -18.10 -25.69
C THR A 34 18.25 -18.22 -25.07
N ASP A 35 17.72 -19.44 -24.93
CA ASP A 35 16.42 -19.71 -24.31
C ASP A 35 16.52 -19.75 -22.76
N PRO A 36 15.98 -18.74 -22.04
CA PRO A 36 15.96 -18.75 -20.57
C PRO A 36 15.04 -19.82 -19.97
N ALA A 37 14.13 -20.44 -20.74
CA ALA A 37 13.33 -21.57 -20.28
C ALA A 37 14.10 -22.90 -20.27
N ARG A 38 15.25 -22.98 -20.95
CA ARG A 38 16.17 -24.14 -20.96
C ARG A 38 17.46 -23.92 -20.18
N ALA A 39 17.72 -22.71 -19.70
CA ALA A 39 18.86 -22.43 -18.84
C ALA A 39 18.66 -23.05 -17.45
N LEU A 40 19.47 -24.06 -17.09
CA LEU A 40 19.54 -24.61 -15.74
C LEU A 40 20.23 -23.63 -14.78
N VAL A 41 19.55 -22.51 -14.49
CA VAL A 41 20.01 -21.52 -13.52
C VAL A 41 19.86 -22.11 -12.11
N THR A 42 20.99 -22.38 -11.45
CA THR A 42 21.02 -22.70 -10.02
C THR A 42 20.61 -21.49 -9.21
N LEU A 43 19.34 -21.46 -8.81
CA LEU A 43 18.76 -20.42 -7.97
C LEU A 43 18.93 -20.76 -6.47
N PRO A 44 19.07 -19.77 -5.58
CA PRO A 44 19.24 -20.02 -4.14
C PRO A 44 18.01 -20.70 -3.52
N GLU A 45 18.22 -21.37 -2.40
CA GLU A 45 17.20 -21.99 -1.55
C GLU A 45 17.35 -21.48 -0.10
N PRO A 46 16.40 -21.74 0.82
CA PRO A 46 16.49 -21.26 2.20
C PRO A 46 17.74 -21.80 2.92
N ALA A 47 18.70 -20.92 3.22
CA ALA A 47 19.98 -21.28 3.86
C ALA A 47 19.82 -21.86 5.27
N ASN A 48 18.76 -21.46 5.99
CA ASN A 48 18.34 -22.08 7.24
C ASN A 48 16.85 -22.50 7.13
N PRO A 49 16.53 -23.78 6.89
CA PRO A 49 15.16 -24.27 6.77
C PRO A 49 14.26 -24.04 8.00
N ALA A 50 14.83 -23.84 9.19
CA ALA A 50 14.08 -23.56 10.41
C ALA A 50 13.58 -22.10 10.50
N LEU A 51 14.17 -21.17 9.74
CA LEU A 51 13.71 -19.79 9.66
C LEU A 51 12.58 -19.63 8.62
N PRO A 52 11.69 -18.63 8.78
CA PRO A 52 10.81 -18.19 7.71
C PRO A 52 11.62 -17.65 6.52
N SER A 53 10.97 -17.52 5.37
CA SER A 53 11.61 -17.08 4.13
C SER A 53 10.82 -15.94 3.48
N LEU A 54 11.51 -14.85 3.14
CA LEU A 54 11.09 -13.92 2.11
C LEU A 54 11.55 -14.48 0.76
N ILE A 55 10.61 -14.99 -0.04
CA ILE A 55 10.88 -15.58 -1.36
C ILE A 55 10.44 -14.57 -2.42
N LEU A 56 11.30 -14.31 -3.41
CA LEU A 56 11.02 -13.37 -4.50
C LEU A 56 10.88 -14.14 -5.81
N ILE A 57 9.78 -13.96 -6.53
CA ILE A 57 9.59 -14.48 -7.90
C ILE A 57 9.31 -13.34 -8.87
N GLY A 58 9.80 -13.44 -10.10
CA GLY A 58 9.71 -12.33 -11.05
C GLY A 58 10.73 -12.41 -12.19
N ASP A 59 10.95 -11.25 -12.81
CA ASP A 59 11.73 -11.09 -14.03
C ASP A 59 13.16 -10.50 -13.85
N SER A 60 13.76 -9.99 -14.93
CA SER A 60 15.10 -9.39 -14.96
C SER A 60 15.25 -8.09 -14.14
N THR A 61 14.15 -7.47 -13.71
CA THR A 61 14.12 -6.33 -12.77
C THR A 61 14.04 -6.75 -11.30
N VAL A 62 13.83 -8.05 -11.03
CA VAL A 62 13.83 -8.62 -9.66
C VAL A 62 15.06 -9.48 -9.40
N ARG A 63 15.53 -10.24 -10.40
CA ARG A 63 16.60 -11.24 -10.28
C ARG A 63 17.84 -10.76 -9.50
N ASN A 64 18.52 -11.71 -8.87
CA ASN A 64 19.94 -11.57 -8.63
C ASN A 64 20.64 -11.51 -10.01
N GLY A 65 21.60 -10.58 -10.17
CA GLY A 65 22.52 -10.67 -11.30
C GLY A 65 23.47 -11.87 -11.13
N LYS A 66 24.50 -11.98 -11.97
CA LYS A 66 25.67 -12.82 -11.66
C LYS A 66 26.56 -12.21 -10.54
N ASP A 67 26.01 -11.29 -9.74
CA ASP A 67 26.71 -10.35 -8.86
C ASP A 67 27.82 -9.48 -9.51
N ASP A 68 27.91 -9.48 -10.85
CA ASP A 68 28.84 -8.68 -11.67
C ASP A 68 28.16 -7.61 -12.57
N GLY A 69 26.82 -7.51 -12.57
CA GLY A 69 26.05 -6.60 -13.42
C GLY A 69 25.96 -6.96 -14.93
N GLN A 70 26.42 -8.14 -15.34
CA GLN A 70 26.92 -8.50 -16.68
C GLN A 70 28.25 -7.83 -16.99
N ASP A 71 29.26 -8.19 -16.20
CA ASP A 71 30.67 -7.79 -16.40
C ASP A 71 30.94 -6.26 -16.34
N LEU A 72 29.92 -5.47 -15.95
CA LEU A 72 29.91 -4.00 -15.89
C LEU A 72 29.80 -3.43 -14.46
N GLY A 73 29.86 -4.29 -13.45
CA GLY A 73 29.81 -3.93 -12.03
C GLY A 73 28.54 -3.16 -11.65
N PRO A 74 28.62 -2.17 -10.74
CA PRO A 74 27.48 -1.35 -10.32
C PRO A 74 26.75 -0.60 -11.45
N ALA A 75 27.42 -0.35 -12.59
CA ALA A 75 26.86 0.32 -13.77
C ALA A 75 26.10 -0.61 -14.72
N GLY A 76 26.27 -1.93 -14.58
CA GLY A 76 25.55 -2.97 -15.31
C GLY A 76 24.07 -3.09 -14.90
N GLN A 77 23.37 -4.12 -15.36
CA GLN A 77 21.95 -4.33 -15.03
C GLN A 77 21.77 -5.06 -13.70
N TRP A 78 20.94 -4.52 -12.79
CA TRP A 78 20.62 -5.08 -11.49
C TRP A 78 19.11 -5.12 -11.24
N GLY A 79 18.62 -6.22 -10.67
CA GLY A 79 17.26 -6.32 -10.15
C GLY A 79 17.18 -5.96 -8.67
N TRP A 80 16.06 -5.39 -8.23
CA TRP A 80 15.88 -4.90 -6.84
C TRP A 80 15.90 -6.01 -5.80
N GLY A 81 15.56 -7.24 -6.18
CA GLY A 81 15.59 -8.40 -5.31
C GLY A 81 17.00 -8.81 -4.85
N ARG A 82 18.06 -8.18 -5.40
CA ARG A 82 19.44 -8.35 -4.91
C ARG A 82 19.80 -7.43 -3.74
N PRO A 83 19.68 -6.09 -3.84
CA PRO A 83 19.93 -5.20 -2.70
C PRO A 83 18.87 -5.30 -1.59
N ILE A 84 17.66 -5.83 -1.85
CA ILE A 84 16.65 -5.93 -0.78
C ILE A 84 17.09 -6.79 0.41
N ALA A 85 18.02 -7.73 0.22
CA ALA A 85 18.61 -8.52 1.30
C ALA A 85 19.34 -7.64 2.34
N ASP A 86 19.88 -6.48 1.95
CA ASP A 86 20.65 -5.59 2.82
C ASP A 86 19.80 -4.94 3.95
N TYR A 87 18.46 -5.06 3.89
CA TYR A 87 17.51 -4.47 4.83
C TYR A 87 16.90 -5.47 5.84
N PHE A 88 17.26 -6.76 5.74
CA PHE A 88 16.79 -7.82 6.65
C PHE A 88 17.89 -8.32 7.60
N ASP A 89 17.46 -8.97 8.67
CA ASP A 89 18.32 -9.68 9.62
C ASP A 89 18.41 -11.18 9.23
N PRO A 90 19.58 -11.67 8.75
CA PRO A 90 19.72 -13.05 8.29
C PRO A 90 19.66 -14.08 9.44
N ALA A 91 19.75 -13.67 10.71
CA ALA A 91 19.51 -14.55 11.85
C ALA A 91 18.01 -14.82 12.07
N ARG A 92 17.12 -14.11 11.36
CA ARG A 92 15.66 -14.09 11.61
C ARG A 92 14.81 -14.42 10.38
N ILE A 93 15.33 -14.26 9.17
CA ILE A 93 14.64 -14.63 7.93
C ILE A 93 15.63 -15.00 6.82
N ASN A 94 15.28 -15.98 5.97
CA ASN A 94 15.96 -16.22 4.70
C ASN A 94 15.47 -15.21 3.65
N VAL A 95 16.36 -14.58 2.88
CA VAL A 95 15.97 -13.82 1.67
C VAL A 95 16.36 -14.63 0.43
N VAL A 96 15.38 -15.19 -0.26
CA VAL A 96 15.55 -16.23 -1.30
C VAL A 96 15.02 -15.71 -2.63
N ASN A 97 15.90 -15.08 -3.41
CA ASN A 97 15.54 -14.54 -4.72
C ASN A 97 15.54 -15.64 -5.81
N ARG A 98 14.36 -15.99 -6.31
CA ARG A 98 14.13 -17.01 -7.34
C ARG A 98 13.79 -16.42 -8.71
N ALA A 99 13.72 -15.08 -8.83
CA ALA A 99 13.39 -14.41 -10.08
C ALA A 99 14.42 -14.68 -11.19
N VAL A 100 13.95 -14.83 -12.43
CA VAL A 100 14.77 -15.26 -13.58
C VAL A 100 14.70 -14.22 -14.69
N GLY A 101 15.85 -13.85 -15.24
CA GLY A 101 15.94 -12.87 -16.31
C GLY A 101 15.21 -13.33 -17.58
N GLY A 102 14.35 -12.46 -18.12
CA GLY A 102 13.65 -12.69 -19.38
C GLY A 102 12.35 -13.50 -19.32
N LEU A 103 12.01 -14.11 -18.18
CA LEU A 103 10.75 -14.84 -18.01
C LEU A 103 9.55 -13.92 -17.69
N SER A 104 8.36 -14.37 -18.06
CA SER A 104 7.04 -13.82 -17.73
C SER A 104 6.34 -14.69 -16.68
N SER A 105 5.18 -14.29 -16.18
CA SER A 105 4.37 -15.13 -15.28
C SER A 105 4.06 -16.51 -15.91
N ARG A 106 3.66 -16.52 -17.19
CA ARG A 106 3.52 -17.75 -18.00
C ARG A 106 4.80 -18.56 -18.06
N THR A 107 5.90 -18.01 -18.54
CA THR A 107 7.10 -18.83 -18.79
C THR A 107 7.84 -19.23 -17.52
N TYR A 108 7.66 -18.51 -16.41
CA TYR A 108 8.09 -18.93 -15.08
C TYR A 108 7.31 -20.16 -14.57
N LEU A 109 6.02 -20.29 -14.94
CA LEU A 109 5.21 -21.47 -14.67
C LEU A 109 5.54 -22.64 -15.61
N THR A 110 5.57 -22.43 -16.94
CA THR A 110 5.70 -23.52 -17.92
C THR A 110 7.10 -24.15 -17.99
N SER A 111 8.15 -23.40 -17.64
CA SER A 111 9.53 -23.93 -17.50
C SER A 111 9.81 -24.65 -16.16
N GLY A 112 8.81 -24.76 -15.28
CA GLY A 112 8.92 -25.42 -13.99
C GLY A 112 9.62 -24.61 -12.90
N HIS A 113 10.01 -23.35 -13.13
CA HIS A 113 10.62 -22.50 -12.10
C HIS A 113 9.66 -22.24 -10.93
N TRP A 114 8.36 -22.16 -11.20
CA TRP A 114 7.36 -22.12 -10.14
C TRP A 114 7.35 -23.39 -9.30
N GLN A 115 7.23 -24.57 -9.91
CA GLN A 115 7.16 -25.86 -9.21
C GLN A 115 8.43 -26.13 -8.40
N ARG A 116 9.61 -25.82 -8.94
CA ARG A 116 10.91 -25.88 -8.22
C ARG A 116 11.00 -24.90 -7.04
N THR A 117 10.20 -23.83 -7.04
CA THR A 117 10.16 -22.86 -5.93
C THR A 117 9.10 -23.25 -4.91
N LEU A 118 7.87 -23.53 -5.36
CA LEU A 118 6.74 -24.00 -4.57
C LEU A 118 7.09 -25.26 -3.76
N ALA A 119 7.96 -26.13 -4.28
CA ALA A 119 8.46 -27.32 -3.59
C ALA A 119 8.82 -27.06 -2.11
N PHE A 120 9.63 -26.03 -1.84
CA PHE A 120 10.12 -25.68 -0.49
C PHE A 120 9.32 -24.58 0.22
N VAL A 121 8.32 -23.95 -0.42
CA VAL A 121 7.44 -22.97 0.26
C VAL A 121 6.68 -23.66 1.39
N LYS A 122 6.82 -23.13 2.61
CA LYS A 122 6.19 -23.66 3.83
C LYS A 122 5.36 -22.60 4.56
N ARG A 123 4.53 -23.05 5.51
CA ARG A 123 3.70 -22.19 6.36
C ARG A 123 4.56 -21.14 7.06
N GLY A 124 4.16 -19.87 6.95
CA GLY A 124 4.87 -18.73 7.55
C GLY A 124 5.98 -18.12 6.68
N ASP A 125 6.30 -18.69 5.52
CA ASP A 125 7.03 -17.96 4.48
C ASP A 125 6.15 -16.85 3.86
N VAL A 126 6.79 -15.88 3.19
CA VAL A 126 6.12 -14.83 2.42
C VAL A 126 6.71 -14.80 1.01
N VAL A 127 5.85 -14.84 -0.01
CA VAL A 127 6.26 -14.82 -1.41
C VAL A 127 5.84 -13.49 -2.04
N ILE A 128 6.81 -12.69 -2.47
CA ILE A 128 6.57 -11.48 -3.29
C ILE A 128 6.72 -11.85 -4.77
N MET A 129 5.70 -11.55 -5.57
CA MET A 129 5.71 -11.78 -7.02
C MET A 129 5.66 -10.46 -7.80
N GLN A 130 6.55 -10.27 -8.78
CA GLN A 130 6.53 -9.11 -9.68
C GLN A 130 6.85 -9.50 -11.13
N PHE A 131 5.82 -9.42 -11.98
CA PHE A 131 5.88 -9.72 -13.41
C PHE A 131 5.28 -8.55 -14.22
N GLY A 132 5.19 -8.68 -15.54
CA GLY A 132 4.57 -7.70 -16.44
C GLY A 132 5.44 -7.31 -17.63
N HIS A 133 6.74 -7.05 -17.41
CA HIS A 133 7.64 -6.56 -18.49
C HIS A 133 7.77 -7.53 -19.66
N ASN A 134 7.80 -8.83 -19.35
CA ASN A 134 8.00 -9.88 -20.33
C ASN A 134 6.66 -10.47 -20.81
N ASP A 135 5.65 -10.44 -19.96
CA ASP A 135 4.24 -10.74 -20.23
C ASP A 135 3.68 -9.82 -21.34
N ALA A 136 4.17 -8.58 -21.42
CA ALA A 136 3.87 -7.61 -22.47
C ALA A 136 4.43 -7.95 -23.88
N SER A 137 5.18 -9.05 -24.03
CA SER A 137 5.70 -9.52 -25.34
C SER A 137 4.57 -10.13 -26.21
N PRO A 138 4.82 -10.47 -27.48
CA PRO A 138 3.89 -11.29 -28.26
C PRO A 138 3.55 -12.61 -27.55
N VAL A 139 2.29 -13.04 -27.68
CA VAL A 139 1.79 -14.31 -27.13
C VAL A 139 2.48 -15.51 -27.78
N ASN A 140 2.76 -15.42 -29.08
CA ASN A 140 3.49 -16.42 -29.84
C ASN A 140 4.51 -15.71 -30.75
N ASP A 141 5.76 -16.14 -30.70
CA ASP A 141 6.86 -15.66 -31.55
C ASP A 141 7.97 -16.74 -31.61
N ASP A 142 8.83 -16.66 -32.63
CA ASP A 142 9.88 -17.63 -32.92
C ASP A 142 11.17 -17.45 -32.09
N ARG A 143 11.17 -16.54 -31.08
CA ARG A 143 12.40 -16.07 -30.40
C ARG A 143 12.37 -16.23 -28.89
N ARG A 144 11.19 -16.08 -28.28
CA ARG A 144 10.95 -15.98 -26.83
C ARG A 144 9.58 -16.52 -26.41
N ALA A 145 8.56 -16.47 -27.27
CA ALA A 145 7.23 -17.08 -27.09
C ALA A 145 6.58 -16.87 -25.70
N ARG A 146 6.73 -15.67 -25.11
CA ARG A 146 6.57 -15.46 -23.65
C ARG A 146 5.42 -14.54 -23.21
N GLY A 147 4.68 -13.93 -24.13
CA GLY A 147 3.57 -13.04 -23.76
C GLY A 147 2.42 -13.77 -23.06
N THR A 148 1.59 -13.03 -22.33
CA THR A 148 0.30 -13.52 -21.80
C THR A 148 -0.85 -12.93 -22.62
N LEU A 149 -2.06 -13.48 -22.49
CA LEU A 149 -3.25 -12.70 -22.84
C LEU A 149 -3.34 -11.49 -21.90
N ARG A 150 -3.97 -10.42 -22.39
CA ARG A 150 -4.10 -9.14 -21.65
C ARG A 150 -5.26 -9.19 -20.66
N GLY A 151 -5.23 -8.36 -19.63
CA GLY A 151 -6.28 -8.27 -18.61
C GLY A 151 -6.16 -9.31 -17.50
N THR A 152 -7.28 -9.54 -16.80
CA THR A 152 -7.31 -10.25 -15.51
C THR A 152 -8.31 -11.40 -15.42
N GLY A 153 -9.18 -11.57 -16.41
CA GLY A 153 -10.25 -12.57 -16.42
C GLY A 153 -9.74 -14.00 -16.68
N GLU A 154 -10.66 -14.92 -16.93
CA GLU A 154 -10.37 -16.34 -17.13
C GLU A 154 -10.07 -16.72 -18.59
N GLU A 155 -9.91 -15.73 -19.48
CA GLU A 155 -9.69 -15.95 -20.91
C GLU A 155 -8.44 -16.81 -21.16
N SER A 156 -8.56 -17.71 -22.13
CA SER A 156 -7.46 -18.56 -22.58
C SER A 156 -7.55 -18.82 -24.08
N ASP A 157 -6.39 -19.09 -24.69
CA ASP A 157 -6.22 -19.39 -26.11
C ASP A 157 -5.25 -20.59 -26.24
N THR A 158 -5.33 -21.35 -27.33
CA THR A 158 -4.46 -22.51 -27.57
C THR A 158 -3.59 -22.26 -28.78
N ILE A 159 -2.28 -22.16 -28.55
CA ILE A 159 -1.30 -21.87 -29.59
C ILE A 159 -0.47 -23.12 -29.93
N ASP A 160 -0.01 -23.19 -31.16
CA ASP A 160 1.18 -23.96 -31.51
C ASP A 160 2.40 -23.05 -31.33
N ASN A 161 3.18 -23.26 -30.27
CA ASN A 161 4.28 -22.39 -29.87
C ASN A 161 5.43 -22.46 -30.89
N LEU A 162 5.73 -21.33 -31.53
CA LEU A 162 6.71 -21.24 -32.62
C LEU A 162 8.17 -21.46 -32.18
N LEU A 163 8.48 -21.30 -30.89
CA LEU A 163 9.81 -21.52 -30.32
C LEU A 163 10.02 -22.98 -29.88
N THR A 164 8.97 -23.67 -29.40
CA THR A 164 9.08 -25.04 -28.84
C THR A 164 8.52 -26.14 -29.73
N GLY A 165 7.71 -25.78 -30.74
CA GLY A 165 6.97 -26.71 -31.58
C GLY A 165 5.86 -27.49 -30.84
N GLN A 166 5.53 -27.09 -29.61
CA GLN A 166 4.50 -27.75 -28.78
C GLN A 166 3.21 -26.96 -28.77
N ARG A 167 2.07 -27.66 -28.66
CA ARG A 167 0.78 -27.03 -28.40
C ARG A 167 0.65 -26.71 -26.91
N GLU A 168 0.31 -25.47 -26.57
CA GLU A 168 0.06 -25.04 -25.19
C GLU A 168 -1.17 -24.13 -25.08
N THR A 169 -1.77 -24.09 -23.88
CA THR A 169 -2.84 -23.15 -23.54
C THR A 169 -2.26 -21.95 -22.80
N VAL A 170 -2.56 -20.75 -23.31
CA VAL A 170 -2.11 -19.46 -22.78
C VAL A 170 -3.28 -18.75 -22.11
N HIS A 171 -3.09 -18.27 -20.89
CA HIS A 171 -4.12 -17.56 -20.13
C HIS A 171 -3.84 -16.05 -20.03
N THR A 172 -4.74 -15.29 -19.41
CA THR A 172 -4.48 -13.88 -19.03
C THR A 172 -3.35 -13.75 -18.02
N TYR A 173 -2.73 -12.56 -18.00
CA TYR A 173 -1.80 -12.17 -16.94
C TYR A 173 -2.38 -12.40 -15.53
N GLY A 174 -3.64 -12.01 -15.32
CA GLY A 174 -4.27 -12.19 -14.01
C GLY A 174 -4.51 -13.65 -13.63
N TRP A 175 -4.80 -14.54 -14.58
CA TRP A 175 -4.91 -15.97 -14.32
C TRP A 175 -3.62 -16.55 -13.73
N TYR A 176 -2.45 -16.20 -14.28
CA TYR A 176 -1.16 -16.68 -13.77
C TYR A 176 -0.86 -16.13 -12.36
N LEU A 177 -1.17 -14.86 -12.09
CA LEU A 177 -1.03 -14.30 -10.75
C LEU A 177 -1.97 -14.99 -9.74
N ARG A 178 -3.25 -15.20 -10.10
CA ARG A 178 -4.23 -15.92 -9.26
C ARG A 178 -3.78 -17.36 -8.98
N ARG A 179 -3.23 -18.06 -9.98
CA ARG A 179 -2.63 -19.39 -9.83
C ARG A 179 -1.50 -19.39 -8.79
N PHE A 180 -0.56 -18.46 -8.88
CA PHE A 180 0.51 -18.34 -7.88
C PHE A 180 -0.04 -18.07 -6.48
N ILE A 181 -0.96 -17.10 -6.33
CA ILE A 181 -1.58 -16.75 -5.05
C ILE A 181 -2.27 -17.95 -4.40
N ALA A 182 -3.03 -18.74 -5.17
CA ALA A 182 -3.69 -19.96 -4.70
C ALA A 182 -2.68 -21.02 -4.24
N ASP A 183 -1.63 -21.29 -5.04
CA ASP A 183 -0.58 -22.26 -4.70
C ASP A 183 0.21 -21.86 -3.43
N ILE A 184 0.51 -20.57 -3.25
CA ILE A 184 1.18 -20.02 -2.05
C ILE A 184 0.29 -20.23 -0.81
N ARG A 185 -1.00 -19.94 -0.92
CA ARG A 185 -1.98 -20.12 0.16
C ARG A 185 -2.17 -21.59 0.52
N ALA A 186 -2.15 -22.49 -0.45
CA ALA A 186 -2.20 -23.94 -0.22
C ALA A 186 -1.00 -24.47 0.58
N ARG A 187 0.14 -23.75 0.62
CA ARG A 187 1.29 -24.03 1.50
C ARG A 187 1.22 -23.32 2.87
N GLY A 188 0.18 -22.53 3.13
CA GLY A 188 0.04 -21.72 4.35
C GLY A 188 0.99 -20.52 4.41
N ALA A 189 1.52 -20.08 3.26
CA ALA A 189 2.39 -18.92 3.13
C ALA A 189 1.60 -17.66 2.74
N THR A 190 2.18 -16.48 2.95
CA THR A 190 1.56 -15.20 2.56
C THR A 190 1.95 -14.82 1.14
N ALA A 191 0.96 -14.56 0.28
CA ALA A 191 1.18 -14.03 -1.07
C ALA A 191 1.14 -12.50 -1.07
N ILE A 192 2.13 -11.88 -1.72
CA ILE A 192 2.18 -10.43 -1.99
C ILE A 192 2.44 -10.23 -3.49
N VAL A 193 1.59 -9.45 -4.15
CA VAL A 193 1.80 -8.97 -5.51
C VAL A 193 2.56 -7.65 -5.47
N CYS A 194 3.47 -7.43 -6.40
CA CYS A 194 4.16 -6.15 -6.57
C CYS A 194 4.04 -5.71 -8.04
N SER A 195 3.66 -4.46 -8.28
CA SER A 195 3.57 -3.92 -9.65
C SER A 195 4.97 -3.76 -10.26
N PRO A 196 5.13 -3.93 -11.59
CA PRO A 196 6.44 -3.84 -12.24
C PRO A 196 7.09 -2.45 -12.07
N VAL A 197 8.42 -2.42 -11.94
CA VAL A 197 9.25 -1.19 -12.00
C VAL A 197 8.81 -0.29 -13.17
N PRO A 198 8.72 1.04 -13.00
CA PRO A 198 8.39 1.94 -14.10
C PRO A 198 9.52 1.99 -15.12
N PHE A 199 9.17 1.88 -16.41
CA PHE A 199 10.11 2.07 -17.52
C PHE A 199 10.76 3.47 -17.47
N LYS A 200 11.97 3.60 -18.02
CA LYS A 200 12.66 4.88 -18.25
C LYS A 200 12.03 5.65 -19.42
N ARG A 201 10.76 6.03 -19.26
CA ARG A 201 9.91 6.64 -20.28
C ARG A 201 9.03 7.69 -19.63
N TRP A 202 8.72 8.73 -20.38
CA TRP A 202 7.91 9.86 -19.93
C TRP A 202 6.66 10.02 -20.78
N ASP A 203 5.62 10.64 -20.21
CA ASP A 203 4.40 11.03 -20.89
C ASP A 203 4.51 12.45 -21.50
N ALA A 204 3.39 12.98 -22.01
CA ALA A 204 3.34 14.29 -22.66
C ALA A 204 3.58 15.46 -21.69
N ASP A 205 3.31 15.27 -20.39
CA ASP A 205 3.57 16.27 -19.34
C ASP A 205 5.04 16.22 -18.86
N GLY A 206 5.86 15.30 -19.41
CA GLY A 206 7.23 15.06 -18.98
C GLY A 206 7.33 14.28 -17.67
N ARG A 207 6.24 13.68 -17.16
CA ARG A 207 6.26 12.81 -15.99
C ARG A 207 6.56 11.37 -16.37
N THR A 208 7.07 10.59 -15.43
CA THR A 208 7.40 9.17 -15.60
C THR A 208 6.13 8.38 -15.95
N ARG A 209 6.15 7.58 -17.02
CA ARG A 209 4.96 6.86 -17.47
C ARG A 209 4.60 5.72 -16.50
N ARG A 210 3.40 5.83 -15.93
CA ARG A 210 2.75 4.79 -15.09
C ARG A 210 2.19 3.63 -15.91
N ALA A 211 2.13 2.45 -15.29
CA ALA A 211 1.50 1.21 -15.79
C ALA A 211 0.05 1.02 -15.28
N ARG A 212 -0.62 2.10 -14.84
CA ARG A 212 -1.95 2.10 -14.22
C ARG A 212 -3.07 1.52 -15.11
N ALA A 213 -2.91 1.56 -16.43
CA ALA A 213 -3.89 1.06 -17.40
C ALA A 213 -3.52 -0.31 -18.03
N ASP A 214 -2.38 -0.89 -17.62
CA ASP A 214 -1.92 -2.20 -18.09
C ASP A 214 -1.38 -3.04 -16.91
N TYR A 215 -0.18 -3.60 -17.00
CA TYR A 215 0.30 -4.64 -16.08
C TYR A 215 0.44 -4.20 -14.61
N GLY A 216 0.62 -2.89 -14.35
CA GLY A 216 0.57 -2.34 -13.00
C GLY A 216 -0.85 -2.30 -12.43
N GLY A 217 -1.81 -1.80 -13.21
CA GLY A 217 -3.23 -1.80 -12.88
C GLY A 217 -3.79 -3.21 -12.71
N TRP A 218 -3.45 -4.13 -13.60
CA TRP A 218 -3.87 -5.54 -13.53
C TRP A 218 -3.27 -6.28 -12.32
N ALA A 219 -2.01 -5.99 -11.95
CA ALA A 219 -1.42 -6.51 -10.71
C ALA A 219 -2.16 -6.00 -9.47
N ALA A 220 -2.50 -4.71 -9.42
CA ALA A 220 -3.29 -4.10 -8.35
C ALA A 220 -4.72 -4.67 -8.28
N GLN A 221 -5.36 -4.87 -9.43
CA GLN A 221 -6.70 -5.43 -9.56
C GLN A 221 -6.74 -6.89 -9.08
N VAL A 222 -5.82 -7.74 -9.52
CA VAL A 222 -5.76 -9.14 -9.09
C VAL A 222 -5.49 -9.23 -7.59
N ALA A 223 -4.57 -8.43 -7.05
CA ALA A 223 -4.32 -8.44 -5.61
C ALA A 223 -5.56 -8.03 -4.80
N ARG A 224 -6.35 -7.07 -5.29
CA ARG A 224 -7.64 -6.67 -4.69
C ARG A 224 -8.72 -7.76 -4.83
N GLN A 225 -8.82 -8.42 -5.98
CA GLN A 225 -9.76 -9.52 -6.23
C GLN A 225 -9.46 -10.72 -5.33
N GLU A 226 -8.17 -11.06 -5.21
CA GLU A 226 -7.70 -12.19 -4.42
C GLU A 226 -7.58 -11.91 -2.93
N LEU A 227 -7.70 -10.67 -2.46
CA LEU A 227 -7.45 -10.30 -1.06
C LEU A 227 -5.97 -10.58 -0.65
N ALA A 228 -5.03 -10.37 -1.58
CA ALA A 228 -3.60 -10.57 -1.38
C ALA A 228 -2.91 -9.26 -0.97
N GLY A 229 -1.73 -9.36 -0.35
CA GLY A 229 -0.90 -8.17 -0.12
C GLY A 229 -0.51 -7.54 -1.46
N PHE A 230 -0.44 -6.20 -1.53
CA PHE A 230 -0.01 -5.49 -2.73
C PHE A 230 1.06 -4.45 -2.39
N ILE A 231 2.05 -4.27 -3.27
CA ILE A 231 3.04 -3.19 -3.21
C ILE A 231 3.04 -2.48 -4.56
N ASP A 232 2.60 -1.22 -4.59
CA ASP A 232 2.55 -0.44 -5.84
C ASP A 232 3.90 0.24 -6.14
N LEU A 233 4.91 -0.60 -6.39
CA LEU A 233 6.26 -0.18 -6.77
C LEU A 233 6.24 0.68 -8.05
N ASN A 234 5.35 0.39 -9.00
CA ASN A 234 5.21 1.17 -10.22
C ASN A 234 4.90 2.65 -9.93
N GLU A 235 3.86 2.91 -9.13
CA GLU A 235 3.47 4.29 -8.80
C GLU A 235 4.49 4.95 -7.87
N ALA A 236 4.93 4.26 -6.82
CA ALA A 236 5.81 4.84 -5.81
C ALA A 236 7.21 5.17 -6.36
N ALA A 237 7.78 4.30 -7.21
CA ALA A 237 9.04 4.61 -7.91
C ALA A 237 8.84 5.69 -8.99
N ALA A 238 7.70 5.73 -9.69
CA ALA A 238 7.43 6.78 -10.67
C ALA A 238 7.27 8.17 -10.03
N ALA A 239 6.65 8.26 -8.85
CA ALA A 239 6.61 9.48 -8.06
C ALA A 239 8.01 9.91 -7.58
N TRP A 240 8.86 8.96 -7.19
CA TRP A 240 10.26 9.22 -6.85
C TRP A 240 11.08 9.71 -8.06
N TYR A 241 10.85 9.12 -9.24
CA TYR A 241 11.50 9.52 -10.49
C TYR A 241 11.06 10.93 -10.93
N ASP A 242 9.79 11.30 -10.76
CA ASP A 242 9.30 12.66 -10.99
C ASP A 242 9.97 13.67 -10.05
N ALA A 243 10.08 13.34 -8.76
CA ALA A 243 10.72 14.20 -7.75
C ALA A 243 12.23 14.37 -7.96
N LEU A 244 12.92 13.34 -8.47
CA LEU A 244 14.34 13.39 -8.84
C LEU A 244 14.60 14.19 -10.12
N GLY A 245 13.63 14.23 -11.03
CA GLY A 245 13.79 14.84 -12.35
C GLY A 245 14.57 13.96 -13.34
N ARG A 246 14.33 14.20 -14.63
CA ARG A 246 14.75 13.36 -15.76
C ARG A 246 16.24 12.99 -15.75
N ASP A 247 17.13 13.95 -15.54
CA ASP A 247 18.59 13.73 -15.64
C ASP A 247 19.15 12.90 -14.48
N ALA A 248 18.52 12.96 -13.31
CA ALA A 248 18.86 12.07 -12.20
C ALA A 248 18.34 10.65 -12.47
N VAL A 249 17.12 10.51 -12.98
CA VAL A 249 16.54 9.22 -13.39
C VAL A 249 17.36 8.54 -14.49
N LEU A 250 17.87 9.29 -15.48
CA LEU A 250 18.75 8.74 -16.51
C LEU A 250 19.98 8.03 -15.92
N ARG A 251 20.54 8.52 -14.81
CA ARG A 251 21.69 7.94 -14.10
C ARG A 251 21.36 6.71 -13.24
N LEU A 252 20.09 6.33 -13.12
CA LEU A 252 19.65 5.10 -12.43
C LEU A 252 19.62 3.86 -13.35
N PHE A 253 20.01 4.01 -14.61
CA PHE A 253 20.06 2.96 -15.63
C PHE A 253 21.47 2.85 -16.24
N PRO A 254 21.85 1.70 -16.83
CA PRO A 254 23.08 1.57 -17.61
C PRO A 254 23.15 2.58 -18.76
N GLN A 255 24.31 3.20 -18.96
CA GLN A 255 24.56 4.13 -20.06
C GLN A 255 25.10 3.34 -21.26
N VAL A 256 24.20 2.82 -22.09
CA VAL A 256 24.50 1.88 -23.18
C VAL A 256 23.79 2.28 -24.48
N THR A 257 24.22 1.72 -25.62
CA THR A 257 23.60 1.94 -26.93
C THR A 257 23.22 0.59 -27.54
N PRO A 258 21.95 0.36 -27.96
CA PRO A 258 20.79 1.25 -27.83
C PRO A 258 20.41 1.51 -26.37
N ASP A 259 19.66 2.60 -26.13
CA ASP A 259 19.34 3.08 -24.78
C ASP A 259 18.56 2.07 -23.93
N GLU A 260 19.02 1.81 -22.71
CA GLU A 260 18.37 0.89 -21.77
C GLU A 260 17.16 1.57 -21.10
N THR A 261 15.96 1.02 -21.32
CA THR A 261 14.69 1.62 -20.86
C THR A 261 13.93 0.80 -19.82
N VAL A 262 14.46 -0.36 -19.41
CA VAL A 262 13.79 -1.34 -18.52
C VAL A 262 14.65 -1.66 -17.29
N HIS A 263 15.92 -1.98 -17.50
CA HIS A 263 16.79 -2.51 -16.44
C HIS A 263 17.55 -1.40 -15.72
N THR A 264 17.29 -1.22 -14.43
CA THR A 264 18.07 -0.32 -13.57
C THR A 264 19.51 -0.79 -13.38
N ASN A 265 20.40 0.15 -13.05
CA ASN A 265 21.72 -0.14 -12.49
C ASN A 265 21.64 -0.37 -10.97
N LEU A 266 22.77 -0.59 -10.28
CA LEU A 266 22.74 -0.91 -8.84
C LEU A 266 22.11 0.22 -7.98
N ALA A 267 22.21 1.49 -8.41
CA ALA A 267 21.57 2.61 -7.70
C ALA A 267 20.06 2.60 -7.90
N GLY A 268 19.57 2.40 -9.13
CA GLY A 268 18.14 2.26 -9.40
C GLY A 268 17.53 1.00 -8.77
N ALA A 269 18.28 -0.10 -8.72
CA ALA A 269 17.87 -1.34 -8.06
C ALA A 269 17.75 -1.16 -6.54
N ARG A 270 18.61 -0.35 -5.91
CA ARG A 270 18.51 0.03 -4.49
C ARG A 270 17.28 0.90 -4.23
N LEU A 271 17.04 1.95 -5.02
CA LEU A 271 15.84 2.79 -4.90
C LEU A 271 14.55 1.94 -4.99
N ASN A 272 14.47 1.05 -5.97
CA ASN A 272 13.34 0.12 -6.11
C ASN A 272 13.20 -0.82 -4.90
N ALA A 273 14.32 -1.32 -4.35
CA ALA A 273 14.29 -2.15 -3.14
C ALA A 273 13.82 -1.38 -1.91
N GLU A 274 14.21 -0.11 -1.76
CA GLU A 274 13.76 0.77 -0.68
C GLU A 274 12.26 1.06 -0.78
N VAL A 275 11.73 1.28 -2.00
CA VAL A 275 10.29 1.39 -2.25
C VAL A 275 9.56 0.08 -1.90
N VAL A 276 10.12 -1.09 -2.21
CA VAL A 276 9.53 -2.37 -1.78
C VAL A 276 9.57 -2.54 -0.25
N VAL A 277 10.66 -2.16 0.43
CA VAL A 277 10.73 -2.21 1.91
C VAL A 277 9.75 -1.22 2.54
N ALA A 278 9.59 -0.01 1.99
CA ALA A 278 8.57 0.94 2.40
C ALA A 278 7.15 0.36 2.24
N GLY A 279 6.91 -0.42 1.17
CA GLY A 279 5.67 -1.17 0.96
C GLY A 279 5.47 -2.32 1.95
N ILE A 280 6.54 -3.08 2.26
CA ILE A 280 6.54 -4.15 3.28
C ILE A 280 6.19 -3.58 4.67
N ARG A 281 6.75 -2.41 5.03
CA ARG A 281 6.38 -1.71 6.27
C ARG A 281 4.93 -1.26 6.27
N ALA A 282 4.43 -0.70 5.15
CA ALA A 282 3.05 -0.26 5.03
C ALA A 282 2.04 -1.42 5.09
N LEU A 283 2.40 -2.60 4.59
CA LEU A 283 1.58 -3.83 4.70
C LEU A 283 1.59 -4.47 6.10
N GLY A 284 2.48 -4.06 7.00
CA GLY A 284 2.49 -4.52 8.40
C GLY A 284 2.76 -6.01 8.63
N VAL A 285 3.16 -6.78 7.61
CA VAL A 285 3.28 -8.25 7.66
C VAL A 285 4.26 -8.67 8.76
N PRO A 286 3.81 -9.30 9.88
CA PRO A 286 4.61 -9.38 11.11
C PRO A 286 5.96 -10.09 10.97
N VAL A 287 6.02 -11.15 10.14
CA VAL A 287 7.26 -11.90 9.90
C VAL A 287 8.29 -11.09 9.10
N LEU A 288 7.85 -10.23 8.17
CA LEU A 288 8.74 -9.36 7.43
C LEU A 288 9.16 -8.15 8.27
N VAL A 289 8.19 -7.41 8.81
CA VAL A 289 8.43 -6.20 9.62
C VAL A 289 9.28 -6.52 10.86
N GLY A 290 9.01 -7.66 11.49
CA GLY A 290 9.81 -8.15 12.61
C GLY A 290 11.27 -8.40 12.22
N ALA A 291 11.53 -8.97 11.04
CA ALA A 291 12.86 -9.34 10.57
C ALA A 291 13.66 -8.21 9.86
N LEU A 292 13.12 -7.00 9.75
CA LEU A 292 13.87 -5.83 9.25
C LEU A 292 15.04 -5.49 10.19
N ASN A 293 16.22 -5.24 9.62
CA ASN A 293 17.37 -4.69 10.34
C ASN A 293 17.26 -3.15 10.47
N ASP A 294 18.24 -2.47 11.07
CA ASP A 294 18.17 -1.01 11.28
C ASP A 294 17.97 -0.18 10.01
N LYS A 295 18.58 -0.57 8.88
CA LYS A 295 18.32 0.09 7.59
C LYS A 295 16.87 -0.10 7.17
N GLY A 296 16.35 -1.33 7.27
CA GLY A 296 14.96 -1.65 6.96
C GLY A 296 13.96 -0.93 7.87
N ARG A 297 14.30 -0.74 9.15
CA ARG A 297 13.50 0.01 10.14
C ARG A 297 13.55 1.53 9.92
N ALA A 298 14.60 2.07 9.30
CA ALA A 298 14.75 3.49 9.02
C ALA A 298 13.93 3.96 7.79
N ILE A 299 13.73 3.11 6.77
CA ILE A 299 12.98 3.45 5.56
C ILE A 299 11.52 3.80 5.90
N VAL A 300 11.07 5.01 5.57
CA VAL A 300 9.71 5.48 5.86
C VAL A 300 8.67 4.58 5.15
N PRO A 301 7.59 4.12 5.81
CA PRO A 301 6.54 3.34 5.16
C PRO A 301 5.80 4.18 4.11
N LEU A 302 5.48 3.58 2.95
CA LEU A 302 4.71 4.26 1.90
C LEU A 302 3.41 4.84 2.45
N ASP A 303 3.00 6.00 1.93
CA ASP A 303 1.65 6.50 2.16
C ASP A 303 0.64 5.69 1.34
N ASP A 304 -0.34 5.13 2.03
CA ASP A 304 -1.31 4.20 1.44
C ASP A 304 -2.37 4.96 0.63
N ALA A 305 -2.02 5.27 -0.61
CA ALA A 305 -2.87 5.95 -1.59
C ALA A 305 -3.92 5.01 -2.25
N ARG A 306 -4.31 3.91 -1.60
CA ARG A 306 -5.18 2.87 -2.15
C ARG A 306 -6.44 2.65 -1.28
N PRO A 307 -7.57 2.26 -1.88
CA PRO A 307 -8.66 1.66 -1.12
C PRO A 307 -8.24 0.25 -0.64
N VAL A 308 -8.40 -0.03 0.65
CA VAL A 308 -8.09 -1.34 1.24
C VAL A 308 -9.31 -2.24 1.17
N VAL A 309 -9.15 -3.43 0.57
CA VAL A 309 -10.19 -4.45 0.33
C VAL A 309 -9.43 -5.80 0.25
N THR A 310 -9.60 -6.80 1.14
CA THR A 310 -10.41 -6.90 2.37
C THR A 310 -9.63 -7.60 3.51
N GLY A 311 -10.29 -7.76 4.66
CA GLY A 311 -9.77 -8.36 5.90
C GLY A 311 -9.83 -7.31 7.01
N PRO A 312 -10.12 -7.70 8.29
CA PRO A 312 -10.47 -6.77 9.36
C PRO A 312 -9.47 -5.61 9.45
N SER A 313 -9.90 -4.45 8.93
CA SER A 313 -9.00 -3.38 8.48
C SER A 313 -8.76 -2.29 9.52
N GLY A 314 -9.30 -2.50 10.72
CA GLY A 314 -8.92 -1.88 11.99
C GLY A 314 -8.60 -2.97 13.03
N PRO A 315 -8.16 -2.60 14.24
CA PRO A 315 -7.70 -3.56 15.24
C PRO A 315 -8.83 -4.52 15.65
N PRO A 316 -8.56 -5.83 15.75
CA PRO A 316 -9.57 -6.78 16.23
C PRO A 316 -9.95 -6.45 17.68
N ARG A 317 -11.22 -6.61 18.03
CA ARG A 317 -11.69 -6.48 19.41
C ARG A 317 -10.88 -7.43 20.32
N PRO A 318 -10.51 -7.01 21.53
CA PRO A 318 -9.88 -7.92 22.49
C PRO A 318 -10.73 -9.17 22.73
N ALA A 319 -10.08 -10.33 22.84
CA ALA A 319 -10.72 -11.63 23.03
C ALA A 319 -11.17 -11.82 24.48
N ASN A 320 -12.16 -11.03 24.91
CA ASN A 320 -12.78 -11.07 26.22
C ASN A 320 -14.30 -10.78 26.14
N ASP A 321 -14.99 -10.90 27.26
CA ASP A 321 -16.45 -10.71 27.34
C ASP A 321 -16.87 -9.28 27.70
N LEU A 322 -15.92 -8.34 27.82
CA LEU A 322 -16.26 -6.94 28.04
C LEU A 322 -16.95 -6.34 26.81
N PRO A 323 -17.92 -5.43 26.99
CA PRO A 323 -18.41 -4.62 25.87
C PRO A 323 -17.26 -3.79 25.27
N ALA A 324 -17.45 -3.35 24.04
CA ALA A 324 -16.50 -2.53 23.31
C ALA A 324 -17.10 -1.19 22.90
N LEU A 325 -16.31 -0.13 23.04
CA LEU A 325 -16.52 1.18 22.45
C LEU A 325 -15.72 1.25 21.14
N PHE A 326 -16.41 1.11 20.02
CA PHE A 326 -15.83 1.28 18.69
C PHE A 326 -15.77 2.76 18.33
N LEU A 327 -14.62 3.22 17.83
CA LEU A 327 -14.45 4.57 17.29
C LEU A 327 -14.34 4.48 15.77
N VAL A 328 -15.17 5.23 15.05
CA VAL A 328 -15.24 5.21 13.58
C VAL A 328 -15.14 6.63 13.06
N GLY A 329 -14.30 6.86 12.06
CA GLY A 329 -14.05 8.19 11.53
C GLY A 329 -12.78 8.31 10.69
N ASP A 330 -12.33 9.55 10.55
CA ASP A 330 -11.23 9.96 9.67
C ASP A 330 -9.87 10.19 10.40
N SER A 331 -8.96 10.96 9.79
CA SER A 331 -7.63 11.26 10.35
C SER A 331 -7.65 12.12 11.62
N THR A 332 -8.76 12.77 11.96
CA THR A 332 -8.94 13.46 13.25
C THR A 332 -9.33 12.53 14.39
N VAL A 333 -9.72 11.29 14.07
CA VAL A 333 -10.13 10.25 15.05
C VAL A 333 -9.10 9.12 15.14
N LYS A 334 -8.36 8.82 14.06
CA LYS A 334 -7.43 7.67 13.94
C LYS A 334 -6.44 7.50 15.10
N SER A 335 -6.00 6.26 15.29
CA SER A 335 -4.75 5.93 15.99
C SER A 335 -3.59 5.76 14.99
N GLY A 336 -2.35 5.82 15.47
CA GLY A 336 -1.16 5.73 14.64
C GLY A 336 -0.83 7.06 13.96
N GLY A 337 -0.61 8.10 14.77
CA GLY A 337 -0.16 9.39 14.26
C GLY A 337 1.13 9.28 13.42
N LYS A 338 1.14 9.96 12.26
CA LYS A 338 2.34 10.19 11.43
C LYS A 338 2.64 11.67 11.48
N ASP A 339 3.92 12.06 11.41
CA ASP A 339 4.35 13.46 11.20
C ASP A 339 3.73 14.45 12.20
N GLY A 340 3.55 14.00 13.45
CA GLY A 340 2.90 14.76 14.53
C GLY A 340 1.36 14.78 14.50
N MET A 341 0.71 14.33 13.42
CA MET A 341 -0.74 14.35 13.23
C MET A 341 -1.42 13.21 14.01
N VAL A 342 -1.97 13.52 15.19
CA VAL A 342 -2.62 12.57 16.12
C VAL A 342 -4.14 12.79 16.09
N GLY A 343 -4.93 11.69 16.11
CA GLY A 343 -6.39 11.77 16.24
C GLY A 343 -6.85 11.62 17.69
N TRP A 344 -7.99 12.22 18.06
CA TRP A 344 -8.48 12.19 19.45
C TRP A 344 -8.79 10.77 19.95
N GLY A 345 -9.13 9.84 19.06
CA GLY A 345 -9.36 8.43 19.41
C GLY A 345 -8.11 7.72 19.91
N GLU A 346 -6.90 8.21 19.58
CA GLU A 346 -5.64 7.74 20.15
C GLU A 346 -5.42 8.21 21.60
N ARG A 347 -6.18 9.22 22.06
CA ARG A 347 -6.04 9.84 23.39
C ARG A 347 -7.26 9.69 24.31
N ILE A 348 -8.32 9.00 23.86
CA ILE A 348 -9.56 8.85 24.65
C ILE A 348 -9.56 7.66 25.62
N ALA A 349 -8.79 6.60 25.35
CA ALA A 349 -8.77 5.39 26.20
C ALA A 349 -8.45 5.63 27.69
N PRO A 350 -7.58 6.59 28.09
CA PRO A 350 -7.33 6.89 29.50
C PRO A 350 -8.55 7.33 30.33
N TYR A 351 -9.60 7.86 29.70
CA TYR A 351 -10.82 8.31 30.39
C TYR A 351 -11.81 7.18 30.72
N PHE A 352 -11.63 5.99 30.14
CA PHE A 352 -12.48 4.82 30.36
C PHE A 352 -11.87 3.84 31.36
N ASP A 353 -12.71 3.20 32.17
CA ASP A 353 -12.35 2.05 33.00
C ASP A 353 -12.22 0.81 32.10
N LEU A 354 -10.97 0.53 31.71
CA LEU A 354 -10.62 -0.60 30.84
C LEU A 354 -10.83 -1.97 31.49
N THR A 355 -11.25 -2.04 32.76
CA THR A 355 -11.75 -3.28 33.38
C THR A 355 -13.22 -3.56 33.03
N ARG A 356 -13.93 -2.57 32.46
CA ARG A 356 -15.37 -2.62 32.13
C ARG A 356 -15.68 -2.49 30.64
N VAL A 357 -14.78 -1.92 29.85
CA VAL A 357 -14.98 -1.69 28.42
C VAL A 357 -13.66 -1.76 27.64
N ASN A 358 -13.68 -2.37 26.45
CA ASN A 358 -12.59 -2.27 25.48
C ASN A 358 -12.75 -0.98 24.65
N VAL A 359 -11.67 -0.23 24.39
CA VAL A 359 -11.72 0.88 23.40
C VAL A 359 -11.04 0.42 22.12
N VAL A 360 -11.79 0.42 21.00
CA VAL A 360 -11.37 -0.19 19.73
C VAL A 360 -11.44 0.86 18.61
N ASN A 361 -10.31 1.48 18.29
CA ASN A 361 -10.27 2.56 17.30
C ASN A 361 -10.14 2.03 15.86
N HIS A 362 -11.24 2.10 15.10
CA HIS A 362 -11.32 1.73 13.68
C HIS A 362 -11.18 2.92 12.72
N ALA A 363 -10.98 4.14 13.21
CA ALA A 363 -10.85 5.32 12.35
C ALA A 363 -9.54 5.33 11.54
N ILE A 364 -9.61 5.79 10.28
CA ILE A 364 -8.51 5.69 9.31
C ILE A 364 -8.32 7.02 8.58
N GLY A 365 -7.05 7.42 8.41
CA GLY A 365 -6.71 8.67 7.75
C GLY A 365 -7.22 8.78 6.31
N GLY A 366 -7.76 9.96 5.99
CA GLY A 366 -8.24 10.30 4.65
C GLY A 366 -9.48 9.54 4.16
N ARG A 367 -10.27 8.94 5.06
CA ARG A 367 -11.57 8.34 4.73
C ARG A 367 -12.71 9.31 5.02
N SER A 368 -13.78 9.13 4.27
CA SER A 368 -15.10 9.77 4.39
C SER A 368 -16.14 8.71 4.79
N SER A 369 -17.34 9.12 5.18
CA SER A 369 -18.48 8.21 5.38
C SER A 369 -18.64 7.27 4.18
N ARG A 370 -18.62 7.81 2.95
CA ARG A 370 -18.62 7.08 1.68
C ARG A 370 -17.50 6.05 1.57
N THR A 371 -16.24 6.48 1.70
CA THR A 371 -15.09 5.60 1.42
C THR A 371 -14.85 4.58 2.54
N PHE A 372 -15.25 4.87 3.77
CA PHE A 372 -15.26 3.89 4.85
C PHE A 372 -16.30 2.78 4.62
N TYR A 373 -17.43 3.09 3.97
CA TYR A 373 -18.41 2.10 3.53
C TYR A 373 -17.88 1.28 2.34
N THR A 374 -17.39 1.92 1.27
CA THR A 374 -17.01 1.24 0.02
C THR A 374 -15.65 0.54 0.04
N GLU A 375 -14.78 0.84 1.01
CA GLU A 375 -13.63 -0.01 1.37
C GLU A 375 -14.02 -1.22 2.25
N GLY A 376 -15.30 -1.37 2.62
CA GLY A 376 -15.76 -2.48 3.47
C GLY A 376 -15.40 -2.35 4.95
N ARG A 377 -14.76 -1.24 5.36
CA ARG A 377 -14.30 -1.02 6.75
C ARG A 377 -15.46 -0.97 7.74
N TRP A 378 -16.64 -0.53 7.29
CA TRP A 378 -17.86 -0.66 8.07
C TRP A 378 -18.27 -2.11 8.30
N ALA A 379 -18.13 -2.98 7.30
CA ALA A 379 -18.41 -4.41 7.46
C ALA A 379 -17.46 -5.07 8.48
N ASP A 380 -16.20 -4.64 8.56
CA ASP A 380 -15.25 -5.09 9.58
C ASP A 380 -15.67 -4.70 11.01
N VAL A 381 -16.25 -3.50 11.19
CA VAL A 381 -16.84 -3.09 12.49
C VAL A 381 -18.10 -3.92 12.77
N LEU A 382 -19.00 -4.02 11.79
CA LEU A 382 -20.29 -4.70 11.89
C LEU A 382 -20.16 -6.21 12.14
N ALA A 383 -19.10 -6.84 11.63
CA ALA A 383 -18.75 -8.24 11.91
C ALA A 383 -18.34 -8.47 13.37
N GLN A 384 -17.83 -7.44 14.06
CA GLN A 384 -17.34 -7.54 15.43
C GLN A 384 -18.35 -7.12 16.51
N LEU A 385 -19.35 -6.29 16.19
CA LEU A 385 -20.34 -5.79 17.15
C LEU A 385 -21.16 -6.90 17.83
N ARG A 386 -21.22 -6.84 19.16
CA ARG A 386 -22.12 -7.59 20.06
C ARG A 386 -23.21 -6.66 20.64
N PRO A 387 -24.37 -7.19 21.06
CA PRO A 387 -25.33 -6.43 21.85
C PRO A 387 -24.68 -5.85 23.11
N GLY A 388 -24.96 -4.58 23.41
CA GLY A 388 -24.38 -3.86 24.55
C GLY A 388 -23.00 -3.23 24.32
N ASP A 389 -22.38 -3.44 23.16
CA ASP A 389 -21.29 -2.58 22.66
C ASP A 389 -21.82 -1.16 22.34
N ALA A 390 -20.92 -0.23 22.02
CA ALA A 390 -21.27 1.10 21.52
C ALA A 390 -20.37 1.54 20.37
N VAL A 391 -20.86 2.47 19.54
CA VAL A 391 -20.13 3.05 18.40
C VAL A 391 -20.21 4.57 18.45
N LEU A 392 -19.05 5.23 18.40
CA LEU A 392 -18.93 6.67 18.15
C LEU A 392 -18.51 6.87 16.69
N ILE A 393 -19.25 7.66 15.93
CA ILE A 393 -19.00 7.88 14.49
C ILE A 393 -18.82 9.37 14.23
N GLN A 394 -17.72 9.76 13.58
CA GLN A 394 -17.42 11.15 13.21
C GLN A 394 -16.83 11.23 11.79
N PHE A 395 -17.59 11.80 10.84
CA PHE A 395 -17.18 12.04 9.45
C PHE A 395 -17.62 13.44 8.99
N GLY A 396 -17.03 13.93 7.90
CA GLY A 396 -17.29 15.27 7.36
C GLY A 396 -16.08 15.89 6.66
N HIS A 397 -14.89 15.77 7.24
CA HIS A 397 -13.65 16.39 6.73
C HIS A 397 -13.27 15.96 5.30
N ASN A 398 -13.63 14.74 4.91
CA ASN A 398 -13.33 14.17 3.58
C ASN A 398 -14.58 14.02 2.70
N ASP A 399 -15.74 14.41 3.22
CA ASP A 399 -17.06 14.11 2.68
C ASP A 399 -17.61 15.25 1.80
N GLY A 400 -17.25 16.49 2.13
CA GLY A 400 -17.62 17.67 1.35
C GLY A 400 -16.92 17.76 -0.02
N GLY A 401 -17.30 18.76 -0.80
CA GLY A 401 -16.79 18.96 -2.17
C GLY A 401 -17.66 18.27 -3.22
N ARG A 402 -17.14 18.17 -4.46
CA ARG A 402 -17.90 17.70 -5.62
C ARG A 402 -17.56 16.26 -5.98
N ILE A 403 -18.58 15.43 -6.17
CA ILE A 403 -18.46 14.05 -6.69
C ILE A 403 -17.85 14.09 -8.11
N GLY A 404 -16.95 13.15 -8.41
CA GLY A 404 -16.21 13.16 -9.68
C GLY A 404 -15.20 14.31 -9.82
N ASP A 405 -14.77 14.93 -8.72
CA ASP A 405 -13.64 15.87 -8.73
C ASP A 405 -12.32 15.15 -8.37
N PRO A 406 -11.29 15.19 -9.23
CA PRO A 406 -10.00 14.57 -8.95
C PRO A 406 -9.33 15.07 -7.66
N ALA A 407 -9.54 16.34 -7.26
CA ALA A 407 -8.98 16.89 -6.03
C ALA A 407 -9.56 16.20 -4.78
N MET A 408 -10.82 15.75 -4.86
CA MET A 408 -11.50 15.02 -3.78
C MET A 408 -11.10 13.54 -3.70
N LYS A 409 -10.29 13.03 -4.64
CA LYS A 409 -9.70 11.67 -4.61
C LYS A 409 -10.74 10.55 -4.41
N GLY A 410 -11.96 10.74 -4.94
CA GLY A 410 -13.09 9.80 -4.82
C GLY A 410 -13.75 9.75 -3.42
N ARG A 411 -13.50 10.73 -2.55
CA ARG A 411 -13.98 10.73 -1.15
C ARG A 411 -15.35 11.39 -0.97
N ALA A 412 -15.65 12.43 -1.74
CA ALA A 412 -16.86 13.24 -1.56
C ALA A 412 -18.15 12.41 -1.66
N SER A 413 -19.10 12.67 -0.77
CA SER A 413 -20.48 12.15 -0.79
C SER A 413 -21.44 13.18 -1.39
N GLY A 414 -22.72 12.82 -1.55
CA GLY A 414 -23.76 13.82 -1.78
C GLY A 414 -24.02 14.68 -0.54
N ALA A 415 -24.54 15.89 -0.73
CA ALA A 415 -25.04 16.71 0.37
C ALA A 415 -26.41 16.20 0.86
N GLY A 416 -26.76 16.47 2.12
CA GLY A 416 -28.09 16.18 2.67
C GLY A 416 -28.25 14.81 3.34
N THR A 417 -29.50 14.50 3.68
CA THR A 417 -29.95 13.31 4.42
C THR A 417 -30.83 12.36 3.61
N GLY A 418 -31.21 12.73 2.39
CA GLY A 418 -32.13 11.98 1.54
C GLY A 418 -31.49 10.81 0.76
N PRO A 419 -32.27 10.10 -0.06
CA PRO A 419 -31.84 8.93 -0.83
C PRO A 419 -31.12 9.28 -2.14
N GLU A 420 -30.79 10.56 -2.38
CA GLU A 420 -30.19 11.03 -3.63
C GLU A 420 -28.89 10.29 -3.93
N THR A 421 -28.72 9.91 -5.20
CA THR A 421 -27.62 9.05 -5.64
C THR A 421 -27.04 9.56 -6.96
N VAL A 422 -25.73 9.76 -6.99
CA VAL A 422 -24.97 10.19 -8.18
C VAL A 422 -24.15 9.02 -8.69
N MET A 423 -24.23 8.73 -9.99
CA MET A 423 -23.45 7.66 -10.62
C MET A 423 -22.06 8.18 -11.03
N GLU A 424 -21.05 7.94 -10.22
CA GLU A 424 -19.67 8.33 -10.52
C GLU A 424 -18.96 7.24 -11.35
N ARG A 425 -18.56 7.58 -12.58
CA ARG A 425 -17.65 6.72 -13.36
C ARG A 425 -16.20 6.98 -12.92
N LYS A 426 -15.54 5.94 -12.42
CA LYS A 426 -14.15 5.98 -11.99
C LYS A 426 -13.17 5.86 -13.16
N ALA A 427 -11.92 6.22 -12.92
CA ALA A 427 -10.83 6.12 -13.89
C ALA A 427 -10.50 4.68 -14.34
N ASP A 428 -10.91 3.66 -13.57
CA ASP A 428 -10.84 2.24 -13.95
C ASP A 428 -12.04 1.77 -14.80
N GLY A 429 -12.93 2.69 -15.19
CA GLY A 429 -14.12 2.43 -16.00
C GLY A 429 -15.35 1.97 -15.21
N SER A 430 -15.17 1.55 -13.95
CA SER A 430 -16.28 1.15 -13.07
C SER A 430 -17.22 2.31 -12.77
N VAL A 431 -18.45 2.01 -12.33
CA VAL A 431 -19.44 3.01 -11.91
C VAL A 431 -19.84 2.72 -10.47
N GLU A 432 -19.76 3.73 -9.61
CA GLU A 432 -20.23 3.68 -8.23
C GLU A 432 -21.52 4.49 -8.07
N ALA A 433 -22.49 3.91 -7.36
CA ALA A 433 -23.63 4.64 -6.82
C ALA A 433 -23.18 5.40 -5.56
N VAL A 434 -23.04 6.72 -5.67
CA VAL A 434 -22.58 7.60 -4.59
C VAL A 434 -23.79 8.24 -3.93
N HIS A 435 -24.04 7.92 -2.66
CA HIS A 435 -25.18 8.41 -1.90
C HIS A 435 -24.88 9.71 -1.14
N THR A 436 -25.89 10.31 -0.50
CA THR A 436 -25.73 11.44 0.41
C THR A 436 -24.92 11.08 1.66
N PHE A 437 -24.32 12.08 2.31
CA PHE A 437 -23.67 11.93 3.62
C PHE A 437 -24.61 11.25 4.63
N GLY A 438 -25.82 11.80 4.79
CA GLY A 438 -26.78 11.28 5.74
C GLY A 438 -27.30 9.88 5.39
N TRP A 439 -27.30 9.47 4.10
CA TRP A 439 -27.56 8.07 3.74
C TRP A 439 -26.51 7.11 4.32
N TYR A 440 -25.21 7.43 4.20
CA TYR A 440 -24.16 6.60 4.77
C TYR A 440 -24.23 6.57 6.30
N MET A 441 -24.47 7.72 6.94
CA MET A 441 -24.61 7.80 8.39
C MET A 441 -25.87 7.07 8.90
N ALA A 442 -26.99 7.15 8.18
CA ALA A 442 -28.21 6.42 8.50
C ALA A 442 -28.03 4.90 8.34
N ARG A 443 -27.28 4.47 7.32
CA ARG A 443 -26.89 3.07 7.15
C ARG A 443 -26.06 2.58 8.34
N TYR A 444 -25.09 3.36 8.81
CA TYR A 444 -24.29 3.03 9.99
C TYR A 444 -25.12 2.94 11.27
N VAL A 445 -26.02 3.90 11.49
CA VAL A 445 -26.96 3.86 12.63
C VAL A 445 -27.83 2.59 12.57
N ALA A 446 -28.45 2.30 11.43
CA ALA A 446 -29.33 1.15 11.28
C ALA A 446 -28.60 -0.19 11.50
N ASP A 447 -27.43 -0.37 10.87
CA ASP A 447 -26.64 -1.61 10.98
C ASP A 447 -26.15 -1.87 12.42
N ALA A 448 -25.63 -0.85 13.11
CA ALA A 448 -25.14 -1.02 14.47
C ALA A 448 -26.27 -1.15 15.50
N ARG A 449 -27.40 -0.45 15.33
CA ARG A 449 -28.58 -0.66 16.18
C ARG A 449 -29.20 -2.05 15.98
N ALA A 450 -29.15 -2.60 14.76
CA ALA A 450 -29.57 -3.98 14.49
C ALA A 450 -28.68 -5.04 15.17
N LYS A 451 -27.44 -4.70 15.55
CA LYS A 451 -26.57 -5.52 16.42
C LYS A 451 -26.83 -5.32 17.92
N GLY A 452 -27.74 -4.42 18.31
CA GLY A 452 -27.99 -4.07 19.70
C GLY A 452 -26.92 -3.16 20.32
N ALA A 453 -26.18 -2.41 19.51
CA ALA A 453 -25.19 -1.44 20.00
C ALA A 453 -25.80 -0.04 20.21
N THR A 454 -25.27 0.70 21.18
CA THR A 454 -25.57 2.14 21.34
C THR A 454 -24.77 2.96 20.34
N VAL A 455 -25.42 3.76 19.50
CA VAL A 455 -24.76 4.58 18.48
C VAL A 455 -24.81 6.06 18.87
N VAL A 456 -23.67 6.75 18.72
CA VAL A 456 -23.57 8.22 18.83
C VAL A 456 -22.96 8.75 17.54
N LEU A 457 -23.64 9.71 16.90
CA LEU A 457 -23.07 10.53 15.85
C LEU A 457 -22.43 11.77 16.47
N LEU A 458 -21.21 12.06 16.07
CA LEU A 458 -20.40 13.21 16.52
C LEU A 458 -20.11 14.09 15.32
N SER A 459 -20.52 15.35 15.38
CA SER A 459 -20.14 16.33 14.36
C SER A 459 -18.61 16.52 14.32
N PRO A 460 -18.01 16.91 13.18
CA PRO A 460 -16.55 17.02 13.06
C PRO A 460 -15.91 17.99 14.06
N VAL A 461 -14.68 17.72 14.49
CA VAL A 461 -13.86 18.75 15.16
C VAL A 461 -13.63 19.95 14.20
N PRO A 462 -13.66 21.20 14.67
CA PRO A 462 -13.58 22.37 13.78
C PRO A 462 -12.15 22.58 13.27
N HIS A 463 -12.03 23.07 12.02
CA HIS A 463 -10.73 23.43 11.44
C HIS A 463 -10.06 24.60 12.18
N ARG A 464 -8.72 24.60 12.17
CA ARG A 464 -7.86 25.68 12.70
C ARG A 464 -8.23 27.06 12.16
N ASP A 465 -8.51 27.14 10.86
CA ASP A 465 -8.86 28.40 10.16
C ASP A 465 -10.35 28.74 10.21
N ARG A 466 -11.19 27.96 10.91
CA ARG A 466 -12.65 28.15 10.92
C ARG A 466 -13.28 28.29 12.32
N TRP A 467 -12.71 27.73 13.39
CA TRP A 467 -13.34 27.75 14.73
C TRP A 467 -13.57 29.16 15.32
N GLN A 468 -12.79 30.15 14.87
CA GLN A 468 -12.96 31.56 15.24
C GLN A 468 -14.10 32.24 14.45
N GLU A 469 -14.46 31.71 13.27
CA GLU A 469 -15.35 32.36 12.30
C GLU A 469 -16.69 31.62 12.14
N GLY A 470 -17.58 31.80 13.13
CA GLY A 470 -18.94 31.26 13.11
C GLY A 470 -19.04 29.83 13.64
N ARG A 471 -19.71 28.95 12.87
CA ARG A 471 -19.83 27.50 13.13
C ARG A 471 -19.30 26.76 11.90
N ASP A 472 -18.14 26.13 12.04
CA ASP A 472 -17.64 25.18 11.03
C ASP A 472 -18.59 23.98 10.92
N PHE A 473 -18.55 23.22 9.83
CA PHE A 473 -19.33 21.98 9.64
C PHE A 473 -20.85 22.05 9.94
N ALA A 474 -21.46 23.25 9.93
CA ALA A 474 -22.84 23.45 10.38
C ALA A 474 -23.89 22.58 9.65
N GLU A 475 -23.67 22.30 8.37
CA GLU A 475 -24.53 21.41 7.56
C GLU A 475 -24.38 19.94 7.98
N PHE A 476 -23.15 19.43 8.10
CA PHE A 476 -22.86 18.07 8.55
C PHE A 476 -23.42 17.81 9.95
N ALA A 477 -23.24 18.75 10.88
CA ALA A 477 -23.79 18.66 12.22
C ALA A 477 -25.33 18.58 12.22
N ALA A 478 -26.01 19.34 11.36
CA ALA A 478 -27.46 19.26 11.21
C ALA A 478 -27.93 17.95 10.55
N TRP A 479 -27.16 17.41 9.60
CA TRP A 479 -27.44 16.11 8.98
C TRP A 479 -27.23 14.95 9.97
N ASP A 480 -26.19 14.98 10.79
CA ASP A 480 -25.96 13.99 11.85
C ASP A 480 -27.03 14.08 12.95
N GLU A 481 -27.45 15.28 13.37
CA GLU A 481 -28.56 15.46 14.31
C GLU A 481 -29.87 14.88 13.77
N GLU A 482 -30.19 15.17 12.50
CA GLU A 482 -31.36 14.60 11.85
C GLU A 482 -31.27 13.07 11.73
N VAL A 483 -30.15 12.53 11.24
CA VAL A 483 -29.96 11.09 11.07
C VAL A 483 -30.03 10.36 12.41
N ALA A 484 -29.45 10.91 13.48
CA ALA A 484 -29.54 10.34 14.81
C ALA A 484 -31.00 10.33 15.30
N ARG A 485 -31.72 11.46 15.17
CA ARG A 485 -33.14 11.60 15.52
C ARG A 485 -34.05 10.64 14.75
N GLN A 486 -33.86 10.51 13.43
CA GLN A 486 -34.64 9.60 12.59
C GLN A 486 -34.28 8.13 12.86
N GLY A 487 -32.99 7.82 12.97
CA GLY A 487 -32.46 6.47 13.15
C GLY A 487 -32.51 5.95 14.59
N GLY A 488 -32.93 6.75 15.57
CA GLY A 488 -32.99 6.40 16.99
C GLY A 488 -31.61 6.19 17.64
N ALA A 489 -30.61 6.91 17.16
CA ALA A 489 -29.28 7.03 17.77
C ALA A 489 -29.19 8.32 18.62
N LEU A 490 -28.05 8.51 19.26
CA LEU A 490 -27.71 9.75 19.95
C LEU A 490 -26.90 10.67 19.04
N PHE A 491 -26.98 11.98 19.27
CA PHE A 491 -26.13 12.98 18.65
C PHE A 491 -25.43 13.79 19.73
N ALA A 492 -24.18 14.17 19.50
CA ALA A 492 -23.51 15.20 20.27
C ALA A 492 -22.72 16.14 19.36
N ASP A 493 -22.97 17.45 19.50
CA ASP A 493 -22.36 18.48 18.65
C ASP A 493 -20.92 18.79 19.08
N LEU A 494 -20.02 17.84 18.84
CA LEU A 494 -18.60 17.94 19.15
C LEU A 494 -17.93 19.14 18.45
N THR A 495 -18.42 19.58 17.28
CA THR A 495 -17.97 20.82 16.64
C THR A 495 -18.09 22.01 17.60
N ILE A 496 -19.27 22.18 18.22
CA ILE A 496 -19.52 23.28 19.17
C ILE A 496 -18.79 23.04 20.50
N VAL A 497 -18.79 21.82 21.05
CA VAL A 497 -18.10 21.53 22.33
C VAL A 497 -16.59 21.81 22.23
N VAL A 498 -15.94 21.43 21.11
CA VAL A 498 -14.54 21.78 20.85
C VAL A 498 -14.36 23.28 20.58
N THR A 499 -15.27 23.91 19.82
CA THR A 499 -15.21 25.35 19.53
C THR A 499 -15.26 26.20 20.80
N GLU A 500 -16.19 25.92 21.73
CA GLU A 500 -16.26 26.63 23.01
C GLU A 500 -15.04 26.34 23.91
N GLY A 501 -14.54 25.09 23.88
CA GLY A 501 -13.28 24.75 24.52
C GLY A 501 -12.08 25.55 23.98
N TYR A 502 -11.99 25.73 22.65
CA TYR A 502 -10.97 26.56 22.01
C TYR A 502 -11.15 28.05 22.35
N ARG A 503 -12.40 28.56 22.38
CA ARG A 503 -12.72 29.94 22.82
C ARG A 503 -12.28 30.21 24.25
N ALA A 504 -12.43 29.24 25.16
CA ALA A 504 -11.98 29.35 26.54
C ALA A 504 -10.45 29.36 26.72
N LEU A 505 -9.69 28.79 25.77
CA LEU A 505 -8.22 28.80 25.79
C LEU A 505 -7.59 29.99 25.05
N GLY A 506 -8.30 30.54 24.06
CA GLY A 506 -7.83 31.66 23.24
C GLY A 506 -6.85 31.22 22.12
N ALA A 507 -6.82 32.02 21.04
CA ALA A 507 -6.23 31.60 19.78
C ALA A 507 -4.74 31.24 19.86
N ALA A 508 -3.93 31.94 20.67
CA ALA A 508 -2.51 31.68 20.81
C ALA A 508 -2.19 30.29 21.42
N VAL A 509 -3.09 29.73 22.24
CA VAL A 509 -2.94 28.37 22.77
C VAL A 509 -3.42 27.35 21.75
N VAL A 510 -4.56 27.62 21.11
CA VAL A 510 -5.20 26.72 20.14
C VAL A 510 -4.38 26.57 18.86
N ASP A 511 -3.65 27.61 18.42
CA ASP A 511 -2.67 27.49 17.33
C ASP A 511 -1.58 26.46 17.64
N GLY A 512 -1.18 26.33 18.91
CA GLY A 512 -0.24 25.32 19.40
C GLY A 512 -0.80 23.90 19.46
N PHE A 513 -2.07 23.67 19.12
CA PHE A 513 -2.72 22.34 19.12
C PHE A 513 -2.74 21.65 17.76
N PHE A 514 -2.34 22.31 16.68
CA PHE A 514 -2.33 21.74 15.34
C PHE A 514 -0.95 21.23 14.90
N ALA A 515 -0.94 20.21 14.05
CA ALA A 515 0.23 19.63 13.39
C ALA A 515 0.35 20.09 11.93
N ASP A 516 -0.72 20.63 11.34
CA ASP A 516 -0.72 21.25 10.02
C ASP A 516 -1.44 22.61 10.00
N ALA A 517 -1.56 23.21 8.82
CA ALA A 517 -2.14 24.53 8.65
C ALA A 517 -3.65 24.61 8.94
N ARG A 518 -4.39 23.49 8.99
CA ARG A 518 -5.85 23.48 8.81
C ARG A 518 -6.65 22.46 9.64
N THR A 519 -6.26 21.19 9.65
CA THR A 519 -7.17 20.07 10.00
C THR A 519 -6.61 19.18 11.10
N HIS A 520 -5.33 18.81 11.04
CA HIS A 520 -4.80 17.76 11.90
C HIS A 520 -4.28 18.33 13.21
N THR A 521 -4.75 17.78 14.33
CA THR A 521 -4.21 18.11 15.65
C THR A 521 -2.87 17.41 15.91
N ASN A 522 -2.05 18.03 16.75
CA ASN A 522 -0.90 17.38 17.37
C ASN A 522 -1.32 16.64 18.66
N ASP A 523 -0.36 16.05 19.37
CA ASP A 523 -0.63 15.27 20.59
C ASP A 523 -1.46 16.03 21.64
N ALA A 524 -1.14 17.32 21.88
CA ALA A 524 -1.86 18.15 22.84
C ALA A 524 -3.28 18.48 22.36
N GLY A 525 -3.45 18.80 21.08
CA GLY A 525 -4.77 19.02 20.48
C GLY A 525 -5.65 17.77 20.47
N ALA A 526 -5.05 16.59 20.21
CA ALA A 526 -5.75 15.31 20.26
C ALA A 526 -6.17 14.95 21.69
N ALA A 527 -5.32 15.19 22.69
CA ALA A 527 -5.64 15.00 24.10
C ALA A 527 -6.72 15.97 24.60
N PHE A 528 -6.70 17.22 24.12
CA PHE A 528 -7.75 18.20 24.36
C PHE A 528 -9.08 17.76 23.75
N ASN A 529 -9.11 17.42 22.47
CA ASN A 529 -10.32 16.98 21.79
C ASN A 529 -10.89 15.69 22.39
N ALA A 530 -10.04 14.76 22.85
CA ALA A 530 -10.48 13.57 23.58
C ALA A 530 -11.22 13.92 24.90
N ARG A 531 -10.78 14.95 25.63
CA ARG A 531 -11.52 15.48 26.79
C ARG A 531 -12.87 16.07 26.37
N GLN A 532 -12.92 16.80 25.26
CA GLN A 532 -14.17 17.39 24.75
C GLN A 532 -15.18 16.32 24.31
N VAL A 533 -14.73 15.23 23.69
CA VAL A 533 -15.59 14.06 23.42
C VAL A 533 -16.15 13.49 24.73
N VAL A 534 -15.33 13.29 25.75
CA VAL A 534 -15.81 12.75 27.04
C VAL A 534 -16.84 13.67 27.70
N LEU A 535 -16.64 14.99 27.66
CA LEU A 535 -17.63 15.97 28.15
C LEU A 535 -18.94 15.90 27.34
N ALA A 536 -18.86 15.77 26.02
CA ALA A 536 -20.03 15.58 25.16
C ALA A 536 -20.78 14.28 25.49
N LEU A 537 -20.08 13.16 25.72
CA LEU A 537 -20.67 11.88 26.13
C LEU A 537 -21.33 11.93 27.52
N GLN A 538 -20.80 12.74 28.44
CA GLN A 538 -21.39 12.98 29.77
C GLN A 538 -22.68 13.83 29.69
N GLY A 539 -22.79 14.69 28.67
CA GLY A 539 -23.99 15.48 28.38
C GLY A 539 -25.14 14.70 27.71
N LEU A 540 -24.90 13.48 27.22
CA LEU A 540 -25.92 12.69 26.51
C LEU A 540 -27.11 12.27 27.41
N PRO A 541 -28.34 12.32 26.89
CA PRO A 541 -29.53 11.92 27.66
C PRO A 541 -29.44 10.44 28.07
N GLY A 542 -29.78 10.16 29.32
CA GLY A 542 -29.68 8.82 29.92
C GLY A 542 -28.25 8.35 30.25
N ARG A 543 -27.22 9.18 30.01
CA ARG A 543 -25.81 8.95 30.39
C ARG A 543 -25.27 7.52 30.11
N PRO A 544 -25.48 6.92 28.91
CA PRO A 544 -25.17 5.51 28.67
C PRO A 544 -23.69 5.09 28.88
N PHE A 545 -22.77 6.06 28.88
CA PHE A 545 -21.33 5.85 29.08
C PHE A 545 -20.86 5.98 30.55
N GLU A 546 -21.70 6.48 31.47
CA GLU A 546 -21.33 6.77 32.87
C GLU A 546 -20.81 5.52 33.61
N ARG A 547 -21.36 4.34 33.30
CA ARG A 547 -20.90 3.04 33.83
C ARG A 547 -19.48 2.63 33.42
N TRP A 548 -18.94 3.22 32.35
CA TRP A 548 -17.65 2.89 31.73
C TRP A 548 -16.60 4.00 31.88
N LEU A 549 -17.00 5.25 32.11
CA LEU A 549 -16.06 6.32 32.41
C LEU A 549 -15.40 6.06 33.76
N LYS A 550 -14.13 6.44 33.91
CA LYS A 550 -13.52 6.52 35.24
C LYS A 550 -14.22 7.62 36.05
N ALA A 551 -14.31 7.41 37.35
CA ALA A 551 -14.53 8.54 38.27
C ALA A 551 -13.39 9.55 38.06
N SER A 552 -13.73 10.84 38.04
CA SER A 552 -12.72 11.90 38.05
C SER A 552 -11.85 11.77 39.30
N PRO A 553 -10.51 11.90 39.18
CA PRO A 553 -9.65 12.15 40.34
C PRO A 553 -9.89 13.55 40.92
#